data_AF-A0A7R9C7Z1-F1
#
_entry.id   AF-A0A7R9C7Z1-F1
#
_cell.length_a   1.000
_cell.length_b   1.000
_cell.length_c   1.000
_cell.angle_alpha   90.00
_cell.angle_beta   90.00
_cell.angle_gamma   90.00
#
_symmetry.space_group_name_H-M   'P 1'
#
loop_
_entity.id
_entity.type
_entity.pdbx_description
1 polymer ?
#
loop_
_entity_poly.entity_id
_entity_poly.type
_entity_poly.pdbx_seq_one_letter_code
_entity_poly.pdbx_strand_id
1 'polypeptide(L)'
;MRKLNKKLLSASLVLAPLATLPIIAAACKNNSNSNNSGYQKSLIKKQLTQNQVMLDLTSGILNQIYNEDVSKYATSAQTNPKDRVKEALLNSSSELWKDFLKIFKVYARKKLATDWQFFSKLRNIFAELKIDVTSFSPAPNNVPTDEQLKFILQNADVLNTNIRLDIEKLLVIYNYLIKSRTELKNIANDSDGEDKVKKALKTDKKSMTDTQKELHNALNWKGDDLYLIEALMNDPIVQSWNFTDNRNIELRWTQGRIRTAKQYNDLADYNPDEAPQYKHNDPVQEWEKESTLLSTGIKENNKDIGETLKAYKGVIKNSGFSGRDMETSISAIKDQKSPIFGFIDPTTNKIYGPNEFAFGDLMEVMKKRPIAKIKDEYIDGVKNGTIKKIENKHLTLQYWNETANKFEDATFKDDKFEAKFKIKKVDENGKPTTKEDEITVTYEVNRIKHDSNKIGDVVVEWKLSTNKLGKRNYYEFQTRLKSDNNKWKDEHKDNPLEMPLSQFPKTVNLVKDQKEFVGKFVSKISPLYSEISKDVKKLTLDGTPWSDAEQKSRIAYNIMFLNEKDYFKKAMLYYKELKLYSINETNLHTEIRDMLRQIGIL
;
A
#
# COMPACT_ATOMS: atom_id res chain seq x y z
N MET A 1 28.07 -45.28 51.07
CA MET A 1 26.75 -45.56 50.45
C MET A 1 25.91 -44.30 50.60
N ARG A 2 25.32 -43.61 49.61
CA ARG A 2 25.00 -43.76 48.18
C ARG A 2 25.36 -42.40 47.51
N LYS A 3 26.22 -42.25 46.49
CA LYS A 3 26.12 -42.49 45.03
C LYS A 3 24.95 -41.82 44.27
N LEU A 4 25.36 -40.89 43.37
CA LEU A 4 24.80 -40.47 42.05
C LEU A 4 23.53 -39.57 42.08
N ASN A 5 23.44 -38.47 41.32
CA ASN A 5 23.81 -38.35 39.91
C ASN A 5 24.22 -36.95 39.44
N LYS A 6 25.26 -36.92 38.59
CA LYS A 6 25.68 -35.82 37.72
C LYS A 6 24.65 -35.60 36.61
N LYS A 7 24.35 -34.35 36.28
CA LYS A 7 24.16 -33.94 34.89
C LYS A 7 24.78 -32.56 34.68
N LEU A 8 25.89 -32.57 33.94
CA LEU A 8 26.46 -31.43 33.27
C LEU A 8 25.38 -30.79 32.38
N LEU A 9 25.17 -29.49 32.55
CA LEU A 9 24.79 -28.61 31.46
C LEU A 9 25.87 -27.54 31.40
N SER A 10 26.88 -27.85 30.59
CA SER A 10 27.79 -26.88 30.01
C SER A 10 26.96 -25.81 29.30
N ALA A 11 26.68 -24.71 29.99
CA ALA A 11 26.31 -23.47 29.35
C ALA A 11 27.55 -23.02 28.56
N SER A 12 27.63 -23.46 27.31
CA SER A 12 28.45 -22.81 26.30
C SER A 12 27.94 -21.38 26.18
N LEU A 13 28.53 -20.49 26.98
CA LEU A 13 28.67 -19.08 26.65
C LEU A 13 29.31 -19.02 25.27
N VAL A 14 28.47 -19.03 24.24
CA VAL A 14 28.86 -18.56 22.92
C VAL A 14 29.17 -17.08 23.13
N LEU A 15 30.45 -16.79 23.32
CA LEU A 15 31.02 -15.46 23.12
C LEU A 15 30.57 -15.03 21.73
N ALA A 16 29.50 -14.23 21.67
CA ALA A 16 29.16 -13.51 20.45
C ALA A 16 30.41 -12.69 20.10
N PRO A 17 31.03 -12.90 18.93
CA PRO A 17 32.15 -12.07 18.53
C PRO A 17 31.65 -10.63 18.55
N LEU A 18 32.35 -9.76 19.29
CA LEU A 18 32.16 -8.31 19.24
C LEU A 18 32.13 -7.92 17.77
N ALA A 19 30.95 -7.57 17.26
CA ALA A 19 30.79 -7.11 15.89
C ALA A 19 31.67 -5.87 15.74
N THR A 20 32.77 -6.02 15.01
CA THR A 20 33.62 -4.90 14.64
C THR A 20 32.77 -3.98 13.78
N LEU A 21 32.36 -2.85 14.33
CA LEU A 21 31.63 -1.84 13.58
C LEU A 21 32.50 -1.42 12.39
N PRO A 22 31.94 -1.34 11.17
CA PRO A 22 32.67 -0.76 10.05
C PRO A 22 32.99 0.71 10.41
N ILE A 23 34.28 1.04 10.50
CA ILE A 23 34.80 2.40 10.71
C ILE A 23 35.46 2.82 9.40
N ILE A 24 34.99 3.93 8.82
CA ILE A 24 35.55 4.46 7.57
C ILE A 24 36.64 5.48 7.88
N ALA A 25 37.84 5.22 7.36
CA ALA A 25 38.93 6.18 7.24
C ALA A 25 39.40 6.17 5.78
N ALA A 26 39.38 7.33 5.10
CA ALA A 26 39.74 7.42 3.68
C ALA A 26 40.96 8.33 3.49
N ALA A 27 42.02 7.81 2.85
CA ALA A 27 43.19 8.59 2.45
C ALA A 27 43.36 8.53 0.92
N CYS A 28 43.31 9.70 0.24
CA CYS A 28 43.74 9.86 -1.15
C CYS A 28 44.24 11.30 -1.40
N LYS A 29 45.26 11.46 -2.25
CA LYS A 29 45.95 12.72 -2.59
C LYS A 29 45.29 13.47 -3.76
N ASN A 30 45.26 14.81 -3.69
CA ASN A 30 44.72 15.76 -4.67
C ASN A 30 45.58 15.90 -5.95
N ASN A 31 44.95 16.21 -7.09
CA ASN A 31 45.57 16.81 -8.26
C ASN A 31 44.63 17.87 -8.91
N SER A 32 45.23 18.92 -9.47
CA SER A 32 44.61 20.17 -9.94
C SER A 32 43.98 20.11 -11.35
N ASN A 33 43.02 21.02 -11.60
CA ASN A 33 42.08 21.00 -12.72
C ASN A 33 42.49 21.85 -13.95
N SER A 34 42.34 21.27 -15.15
CA SER A 34 41.97 21.93 -16.42
C SER A 34 41.25 20.90 -17.31
N ASN A 35 40.28 21.29 -18.16
CA ASN A 35 39.46 20.37 -18.98
C ASN A 35 40.29 19.59 -20.04
N ASN A 36 41.06 18.59 -19.60
CA ASN A 36 41.85 17.70 -20.42
C ASN A 36 41.69 16.24 -19.95
N SER A 37 42.31 15.28 -20.63
CA SER A 37 42.22 13.85 -20.28
C SER A 37 42.66 13.53 -18.84
N GLY A 38 43.52 14.35 -18.25
CA GLY A 38 43.91 14.27 -16.84
C GLY A 38 42.76 14.60 -15.89
N TYR A 39 41.93 15.59 -16.23
CA TYR A 39 40.74 15.96 -15.47
C TYR A 39 39.60 14.93 -15.59
N GLN A 40 39.40 14.34 -16.77
CA GLN A 40 38.46 13.23 -16.90
C GLN A 40 38.90 12.02 -16.07
N LYS A 41 40.20 11.69 -16.08
CA LYS A 41 40.77 10.63 -15.21
C LYS A 41 40.61 10.94 -13.73
N SER A 42 40.79 12.19 -13.30
CA SER A 42 40.61 12.57 -11.89
C SER A 42 39.14 12.49 -11.47
N LEU A 43 38.20 12.93 -12.32
CA LEU A 43 36.76 12.78 -12.08
C LEU A 43 36.32 11.32 -11.98
N ILE A 44 36.79 10.46 -12.88
CA ILE A 44 36.52 9.01 -12.83
C ILE A 44 37.08 8.43 -11.52
N LYS A 45 38.34 8.71 -11.20
CA LYS A 45 38.97 8.21 -9.96
C LYS A 45 38.20 8.66 -8.71
N LYS A 46 37.73 9.91 -8.70
CA LYS A 46 36.89 10.47 -7.64
C LYS A 46 35.57 9.71 -7.51
N GLN A 47 34.86 9.50 -8.61
CA GLN A 47 33.60 8.73 -8.60
C GLN A 47 33.82 7.29 -8.12
N LEU A 48 34.88 6.62 -8.57
CA LEU A 48 35.21 5.26 -8.13
C LEU A 48 35.53 5.20 -6.64
N THR A 49 36.23 6.19 -6.10
CA THR A 49 36.52 6.29 -4.66
C THR A 49 35.24 6.52 -3.85
N GLN A 50 34.35 7.39 -4.33
CA GLN A 50 33.02 7.61 -3.72
C GLN A 50 32.18 6.34 -3.73
N ASN A 51 32.15 5.61 -4.87
CA ASN A 51 31.46 4.34 -5.00
C ASN A 51 32.01 3.32 -3.99
N GLN A 52 33.32 3.24 -3.84
CA GLN A 52 33.97 2.32 -2.91
C GLN A 52 33.57 2.59 -1.45
N VAL A 53 33.62 3.85 -1.01
CA VAL A 53 33.20 4.24 0.35
C VAL A 53 31.73 3.92 0.60
N MET A 54 30.86 4.23 -0.38
CA MET A 54 29.45 3.92 -0.26
C MET A 54 29.16 2.42 -0.25
N LEU A 55 29.92 1.64 -1.01
CA LEU A 55 29.82 0.19 -1.03
C LEU A 55 30.26 -0.42 0.30
N ASP A 56 31.32 0.12 0.92
CA ASP A 56 31.76 -0.30 2.25
C ASP A 56 30.69 -0.02 3.32
N LEU A 57 29.98 1.12 3.22
CA LEU A 57 28.82 1.43 4.08
C LEU A 57 27.66 0.45 3.86
N THR A 58 27.19 0.31 2.62
CA THR A 58 26.00 -0.51 2.32
C THR A 58 26.27 -1.98 2.59
N SER A 59 27.40 -2.51 2.14
CA SER A 59 27.80 -3.89 2.42
C SER A 59 28.06 -4.12 3.91
N GLY A 60 28.60 -3.16 4.65
CA GLY A 60 28.79 -3.27 6.11
C GLY A 60 27.46 -3.43 6.86
N ILE A 61 26.41 -2.72 6.43
CA ILE A 61 25.05 -2.86 6.96
C ILE A 61 24.46 -4.21 6.53
N LEU A 62 24.52 -4.56 5.24
CA LEU A 62 23.95 -5.81 4.71
C LEU A 62 24.62 -7.05 5.31
N ASN A 63 25.93 -7.01 5.58
CA ASN A 63 26.64 -8.10 6.26
C ASN A 63 26.08 -8.38 7.66
N GLN A 64 25.55 -7.38 8.34
CA GLN A 64 24.89 -7.56 9.64
C GLN A 64 23.43 -8.02 9.48
N ILE A 65 22.67 -7.44 8.55
CA ILE A 65 21.28 -7.79 8.28
C ILE A 65 21.12 -9.21 7.72
N TYR A 66 22.12 -9.69 6.97
CA TYR A 66 22.15 -11.03 6.37
C TYR A 66 23.25 -11.91 6.99
N ASN A 67 23.63 -11.68 8.25
CA ASN A 67 24.83 -12.30 8.83
C ASN A 67 24.82 -13.83 8.78
N GLU A 68 23.67 -14.48 9.02
CA GLU A 68 23.58 -15.94 8.94
C GLU A 68 23.84 -16.44 7.51
N ASP A 69 23.21 -15.80 6.52
CA ASP A 69 23.32 -16.13 5.11
C ASP A 69 24.73 -15.85 4.58
N VAL A 70 25.29 -14.67 4.89
CA VAL A 70 26.65 -14.29 4.50
C VAL A 70 27.69 -15.19 5.18
N SER A 71 27.50 -15.59 6.43
CA SER A 71 28.42 -16.52 7.11
C SER A 71 28.38 -17.93 6.55
N LYS A 72 27.26 -18.33 5.93
CA LYS A 72 27.12 -19.63 5.28
C LYS A 72 27.75 -19.66 3.89
N TYR A 73 27.64 -18.58 3.13
CA TYR A 73 28.00 -18.55 1.71
C TYR A 73 29.29 -17.78 1.38
N ALA A 74 29.80 -16.95 2.30
CA ALA A 74 31.13 -16.34 2.16
C ALA A 74 32.21 -17.22 2.80
N THR A 75 33.38 -17.27 2.17
CA THR A 75 34.54 -17.98 2.71
C THR A 75 35.08 -17.32 3.96
N SER A 76 35.58 -18.14 4.90
CA SER A 76 36.24 -17.66 6.12
C SER A 76 37.53 -16.88 5.87
N ALA A 77 38.08 -16.95 4.65
CA ALA A 77 39.26 -16.18 4.24
C ALA A 77 38.96 -14.68 4.03
N GLN A 78 37.71 -14.31 3.74
CA GLN A 78 37.31 -12.93 3.55
C GLN A 78 36.95 -12.30 4.90
N THR A 79 37.73 -11.31 5.35
CA THR A 79 37.49 -10.60 6.61
C THR A 79 36.72 -9.29 6.41
N ASN A 80 36.80 -8.68 5.23
CA ASN A 80 36.10 -7.44 4.90
C ASN A 80 34.61 -7.72 4.58
N PRO A 81 33.65 -7.05 5.26
CA PRO A 81 32.23 -7.15 4.96
C PRO A 81 31.87 -7.00 3.46
N LYS A 82 32.55 -6.08 2.75
CA LYS A 82 32.31 -5.84 1.32
C LYS A 82 32.51 -7.08 0.47
N ASP A 83 33.58 -7.82 0.73
CA ASP A 83 33.96 -8.98 -0.08
C ASP A 83 33.13 -10.21 0.32
N ARG A 84 32.80 -10.34 1.61
CA ARG A 84 31.85 -11.36 2.10
C ARG A 84 30.46 -11.22 1.47
N VAL A 85 29.92 -10.00 1.45
CA VAL A 85 28.63 -9.69 0.79
C VAL A 85 28.70 -9.98 -0.71
N LYS A 86 29.81 -9.62 -1.38
CA LYS A 86 30.03 -9.94 -2.79
C LYS A 86 29.93 -11.44 -3.05
N GLU A 87 30.63 -12.22 -2.23
CA GLU A 87 30.69 -13.68 -2.40
C GLU A 87 29.33 -14.33 -2.18
N ALA A 88 28.60 -13.92 -1.12
CA ALA A 88 27.24 -14.37 -0.88
C ALA A 88 26.30 -14.03 -2.07
N LEU A 89 26.43 -12.84 -2.65
CA LEU A 89 25.68 -12.43 -3.85
C LEU A 89 26.03 -13.25 -5.11
N LEU A 90 27.16 -13.96 -5.16
CA LEU A 90 27.48 -14.83 -6.29
C LEU A 90 26.85 -16.23 -6.15
N ASN A 91 26.28 -16.54 -4.99
CA ASN A 91 25.64 -17.82 -4.71
C ASN A 91 24.11 -17.73 -4.89
N SER A 92 23.56 -18.44 -5.88
CA SER A 92 22.11 -18.39 -6.17
C SER A 92 21.22 -18.96 -5.04
N SER A 93 21.79 -19.71 -4.10
CA SER A 93 21.06 -20.28 -2.96
C SER A 93 20.91 -19.30 -1.80
N SER A 94 21.68 -18.23 -1.78
CA SER A 94 21.66 -17.19 -0.75
C SER A 94 20.34 -16.42 -0.76
N GLU A 95 19.78 -16.16 0.43
CA GLU A 95 18.61 -15.28 0.55
C GLU A 95 18.94 -13.84 0.15
N LEU A 96 20.17 -13.37 0.45
CA LEU A 96 20.68 -12.08 -0.01
C LEU A 96 20.67 -12.00 -1.55
N TRP A 97 21.09 -13.05 -2.27
CA TRP A 97 20.98 -13.09 -3.74
C TRP A 97 19.52 -13.00 -4.21
N LYS A 98 18.60 -13.75 -3.59
CA LYS A 98 17.19 -13.75 -4.02
C LYS A 98 16.55 -12.38 -3.86
N ASP A 99 16.78 -11.71 -2.74
CA ASP A 99 16.28 -10.35 -2.51
C ASP A 99 16.92 -9.34 -3.46
N PHE A 100 18.25 -9.43 -3.65
CA PHE A 100 18.98 -8.60 -4.60
C PHE A 100 18.45 -8.77 -6.03
N LEU A 101 18.22 -10.01 -6.49
CA LEU A 101 17.75 -10.33 -7.83
C LEU A 101 16.35 -9.76 -8.09
N LYS A 102 15.44 -9.82 -7.10
CA LYS A 102 14.10 -9.23 -7.23
C LYS A 102 14.18 -7.72 -7.47
N ILE A 103 14.98 -7.02 -6.68
CA ILE A 103 15.20 -5.58 -6.82
C ILE A 103 15.89 -5.26 -8.16
N PHE A 104 16.90 -6.05 -8.53
CA PHE A 104 17.61 -5.90 -9.79
C PHE A 104 16.69 -6.00 -11.00
N LYS A 105 15.75 -6.97 -11.03
CA LYS A 105 14.82 -7.12 -12.16
C LYS A 105 13.98 -5.86 -12.39
N VAL A 106 13.50 -5.22 -11.32
CA VAL A 106 12.75 -3.96 -11.41
C VAL A 106 13.67 -2.81 -11.85
N TYR A 107 14.86 -2.70 -11.25
CA TYR A 107 15.87 -1.70 -11.65
C TYR A 107 16.22 -1.82 -13.13
N ALA A 108 16.48 -3.04 -13.61
CA ALA A 108 16.86 -3.33 -14.99
C ALA A 108 15.77 -2.91 -15.97
N ARG A 109 14.51 -3.22 -15.69
CA ARG A 109 13.37 -2.78 -16.51
C ARG A 109 13.24 -1.27 -16.57
N LYS A 110 13.38 -0.59 -15.42
CA LYS A 110 13.37 0.89 -15.36
C LYS A 110 14.53 1.50 -16.15
N LYS A 111 15.73 0.93 -16.08
CA LYS A 111 16.89 1.38 -16.87
C LYS A 111 16.67 1.19 -18.37
N LEU A 112 16.15 0.04 -18.79
CA LEU A 112 15.86 -0.26 -20.19
C LEU A 112 14.76 0.63 -20.77
N ALA A 113 13.76 1.02 -19.96
CA ALA A 113 12.73 1.98 -20.37
C ALA A 113 13.32 3.38 -20.66
N THR A 114 14.42 3.76 -20.00
CA THR A 114 15.12 5.04 -20.24
C THR A 114 16.23 4.94 -21.30
N ASP A 115 16.93 3.82 -21.36
CA ASP A 115 17.99 3.53 -22.31
C ASP A 115 17.92 2.05 -22.71
N TRP A 116 17.31 1.80 -23.87
CA TRP A 116 17.09 0.45 -24.42
C TRP A 116 18.38 -0.38 -24.60
N GLN A 117 19.54 0.28 -24.64
CA GLN A 117 20.85 -0.37 -24.80
C GLN A 117 21.68 -0.41 -23.51
N PHE A 118 21.14 0.03 -22.37
CA PHE A 118 21.89 0.24 -21.13
C PHE A 118 22.87 -0.91 -20.80
N PHE A 119 22.38 -2.15 -20.75
CA PHE A 119 23.24 -3.31 -20.44
C PHE A 119 24.14 -3.74 -21.60
N SER A 120 23.68 -3.65 -22.84
CA SER A 120 24.50 -3.97 -24.02
C SER A 120 25.73 -3.05 -24.16
N LYS A 121 25.60 -1.78 -23.75
CA LYS A 121 26.72 -0.81 -23.72
C LYS A 121 27.80 -1.18 -22.71
N LEU A 122 27.45 -1.86 -21.60
CA LEU A 122 28.43 -2.30 -20.60
C LEU A 122 29.47 -3.24 -21.18
N ARG A 123 29.10 -4.04 -22.20
CA ARG A 123 30.04 -4.94 -22.88
C ARG A 123 31.22 -4.19 -23.47
N ASN A 124 30.96 -3.06 -24.14
CA ASN A 124 32.04 -2.25 -24.72
C ASN A 124 32.90 -1.61 -23.64
N ILE A 125 32.28 -1.11 -22.56
CA ILE A 125 32.98 -0.54 -21.40
C ILE A 125 33.93 -1.58 -20.77
N PHE A 126 33.46 -2.81 -20.55
CA PHE A 126 34.28 -3.88 -20.00
C PHE A 126 35.43 -4.29 -20.94
N ALA A 127 35.18 -4.37 -22.25
CA ALA A 127 36.21 -4.66 -23.23
C ALA A 127 37.30 -3.57 -23.28
N GLU A 128 36.93 -2.30 -23.22
CA GLU A 128 37.86 -1.16 -23.13
C GLU A 128 38.72 -1.22 -21.84
N LEU A 129 38.15 -1.72 -20.75
CA LEU A 129 38.84 -1.98 -19.48
C LEU A 129 39.64 -3.30 -19.47
N LYS A 130 39.77 -3.98 -20.62
CA LYS A 130 40.50 -5.25 -20.80
C LYS A 130 39.96 -6.40 -19.95
N ILE A 131 38.66 -6.40 -19.64
CA ILE A 131 37.97 -7.52 -19.03
C ILE A 131 37.49 -8.46 -20.15
N ASP A 132 37.63 -9.78 -19.97
CA ASP A 132 37.13 -10.76 -20.94
C ASP A 132 35.59 -10.75 -20.95
N VAL A 133 35.02 -10.31 -22.07
CA VAL A 133 33.57 -10.19 -22.29
C VAL A 133 32.99 -11.35 -23.08
N THR A 134 33.75 -12.43 -23.31
CA THR A 134 33.28 -13.59 -24.09
C THR A 134 32.01 -14.20 -23.50
N SER A 135 31.87 -14.21 -22.17
CA SER A 135 30.69 -14.69 -21.45
C SER A 135 29.60 -13.63 -21.23
N PHE A 136 29.82 -12.38 -21.65
CA PHE A 136 28.92 -11.25 -21.40
C PHE A 136 28.42 -10.61 -22.69
N SER A 137 27.25 -11.07 -23.17
CA SER A 137 26.61 -10.57 -24.39
C SER A 137 25.09 -10.39 -24.20
N PRO A 138 24.65 -9.41 -23.38
CA PRO A 138 23.23 -9.13 -23.20
C PRO A 138 22.63 -8.53 -24.48
N ALA A 139 21.46 -9.03 -24.90
CA ALA A 139 20.73 -8.48 -26.04
C ALA A 139 20.16 -7.09 -25.73
N PRO A 140 20.01 -6.19 -26.73
CA PRO A 140 19.32 -4.92 -26.54
C PRO A 140 17.90 -5.12 -26.00
N ASN A 141 17.46 -4.23 -25.11
CA ASN A 141 16.15 -4.24 -24.46
C ASN A 141 15.85 -5.48 -23.57
N ASN A 142 16.84 -6.32 -23.30
CA ASN A 142 16.68 -7.49 -22.44
C ASN A 142 17.27 -7.25 -21.05
N VAL A 143 16.57 -7.73 -20.02
CA VAL A 143 17.12 -7.84 -18.67
C VAL A 143 18.23 -8.90 -18.70
N PRO A 144 19.41 -8.64 -18.13
CA PRO A 144 20.49 -9.61 -18.05
C PRO A 144 20.07 -10.93 -17.38
N THR A 145 20.63 -12.05 -17.86
CA THR A 145 20.47 -13.36 -17.18
C THR A 145 21.19 -13.37 -15.82
N ASP A 146 20.93 -14.39 -15.00
CA ASP A 146 21.58 -14.55 -13.69
C ASP A 146 23.11 -14.61 -13.81
N GLU A 147 23.64 -15.32 -14.82
CA GLU A 147 25.09 -15.39 -15.11
C GLU A 147 25.65 -14.05 -15.55
N GLN A 148 24.92 -13.32 -16.39
CA GLN A 148 25.31 -11.99 -16.83
C GLN A 148 25.27 -10.98 -15.68
N LEU A 149 24.31 -11.10 -14.76
CA LEU A 149 24.27 -10.32 -13.54
C LEU A 149 25.49 -10.63 -12.66
N LYS A 150 25.81 -11.91 -12.43
CA LYS A 150 27.01 -12.30 -11.67
C LYS A 150 28.28 -11.73 -12.29
N PHE A 151 28.39 -11.74 -13.62
CA PHE A 151 29.50 -11.10 -14.34
C PHE A 151 29.57 -9.59 -14.04
N ILE A 152 28.43 -8.88 -14.07
CA ILE A 152 28.36 -7.45 -13.71
C ILE A 152 28.82 -7.24 -12.26
N LEU A 153 28.35 -8.07 -11.31
CA LEU A 153 28.71 -7.93 -9.89
C LEU A 153 30.18 -8.21 -9.62
N GLN A 154 30.78 -9.16 -10.35
CA GLN A 154 32.20 -9.47 -10.25
C GLN A 154 33.08 -8.30 -10.66
N ASN A 155 32.63 -7.50 -11.62
CA ASN A 155 33.39 -6.40 -12.25
C ASN A 155 32.82 -5.00 -11.94
N ALA A 156 31.96 -4.86 -10.94
CA ALA A 156 31.23 -3.60 -10.71
C ALA A 156 32.10 -2.45 -10.18
N ASP A 157 33.24 -2.77 -9.58
CA ASP A 157 34.18 -1.83 -8.93
C ASP A 157 34.92 -0.92 -9.92
N VAL A 158 35.01 -1.31 -11.19
CA VAL A 158 35.61 -0.49 -12.25
C VAL A 158 34.60 0.40 -12.97
N LEU A 159 33.31 0.31 -12.64
CA LEU A 159 32.25 1.07 -13.29
C LEU A 159 31.94 2.37 -12.54
N ASN A 160 31.82 3.47 -13.29
CA ASN A 160 31.30 4.75 -12.75
C ASN A 160 29.86 4.58 -12.26
N THR A 161 29.01 3.92 -13.06
CA THR A 161 27.67 3.46 -12.65
C THR A 161 27.81 2.08 -12.05
N ASN A 162 28.12 2.02 -10.77
CA ASN A 162 28.29 0.78 -10.04
C ASN A 162 26.91 0.15 -9.75
N ILE A 163 26.48 -0.76 -10.61
CA ILE A 163 25.16 -1.41 -10.52
C ILE A 163 25.02 -2.18 -9.21
N ARG A 164 26.08 -2.84 -8.71
CA ARG A 164 26.05 -3.52 -7.42
C ARG A 164 25.68 -2.54 -6.31
N LEU A 165 26.36 -1.40 -6.25
CA LEU A 165 26.11 -0.36 -5.26
C LEU A 165 24.67 0.17 -5.36
N ASP A 166 24.18 0.45 -6.57
CA ASP A 166 22.82 0.95 -6.78
C ASP A 166 21.78 -0.02 -6.20
N ILE A 167 21.93 -1.33 -6.45
CA ILE A 167 21.01 -2.34 -5.92
C ILE A 167 21.19 -2.53 -4.41
N GLU A 168 22.43 -2.50 -3.88
CA GLU A 168 22.66 -2.57 -2.43
C GLU A 168 22.00 -1.39 -1.69
N LYS A 169 22.03 -0.18 -2.24
CA LYS A 169 21.30 0.98 -1.68
C LYS A 169 19.79 0.73 -1.62
N LEU A 170 19.22 0.20 -2.71
CA LEU A 170 17.80 -0.17 -2.77
C LEU A 170 17.46 -1.29 -1.77
N LEU A 171 18.36 -2.26 -1.58
CA LEU A 171 18.17 -3.33 -0.60
C LEU A 171 18.25 -2.83 0.85
N VAL A 172 19.13 -1.87 1.13
CA VAL A 172 19.17 -1.15 2.42
C VAL A 172 17.86 -0.40 2.66
N ILE A 173 17.32 0.29 1.65
CA ILE A 173 16.00 0.93 1.75
C ILE A 173 14.90 -0.11 2.02
N TYR A 174 14.91 -1.21 1.28
CA TYR A 174 13.91 -2.26 1.39
C TYR A 174 13.86 -2.86 2.81
N ASN A 175 15.01 -3.18 3.38
CA ASN A 175 15.12 -3.70 4.75
C ASN A 175 14.72 -2.66 5.82
N TYR A 176 14.83 -1.37 5.51
CA TYR A 176 14.34 -0.30 6.37
C TYR A 176 12.81 -0.22 6.35
N LEU A 177 12.20 -0.28 5.15
CA LEU A 177 10.75 -0.23 4.98
C LEU A 177 10.06 -1.49 5.52
N ILE A 178 10.66 -2.66 5.30
CA ILE A 178 10.15 -3.97 5.72
C ILE A 178 11.22 -4.70 6.53
N LYS A 179 11.04 -4.74 7.85
CA LYS A 179 11.92 -5.46 8.78
C LYS A 179 11.66 -6.96 8.77
N SER A 180 11.76 -7.63 7.63
CA SER A 180 11.44 -9.06 7.51
C SER A 180 12.50 -10.00 8.09
N ARG A 181 13.77 -9.55 8.14
CA ARG A 181 14.92 -10.36 8.57
C ARG A 181 15.00 -10.50 10.09
N THR A 182 15.15 -11.72 10.59
CA THR A 182 15.29 -12.01 12.02
C THR A 182 16.51 -11.32 12.62
N GLU A 183 17.63 -11.30 11.89
CA GLU A 183 18.86 -10.65 12.31
C GLU A 183 18.65 -9.14 12.53
N LEU A 184 17.96 -8.48 11.61
CA LEU A 184 17.60 -7.08 11.75
C LEU A 184 16.63 -6.86 12.92
N LYS A 185 15.61 -7.71 13.09
CA LYS A 185 14.66 -7.60 14.22
C LYS A 185 15.38 -7.66 15.57
N ASN A 186 16.33 -8.58 15.72
CA ASN A 186 17.12 -8.72 16.96
C ASN A 186 17.94 -7.46 17.28
N ILE A 187 18.42 -6.77 16.26
CA ILE A 187 19.16 -5.52 16.42
C ILE A 187 18.21 -4.35 16.67
N ALA A 188 17.13 -4.25 15.89
CA ALA A 188 16.22 -3.10 15.83
C ALA A 188 15.22 -3.04 17.00
N ASN A 189 14.81 -4.19 17.53
CA ASN A 189 13.74 -4.26 18.53
C ASN A 189 14.31 -4.46 19.95
N ASP A 190 13.60 -3.94 20.94
CA ASP A 190 13.89 -4.17 22.35
C ASP A 190 13.28 -5.50 22.88
N SER A 191 13.35 -5.72 24.19
CA SER A 191 12.81 -6.93 24.83
C SER A 191 11.29 -7.07 24.71
N ASP A 192 10.56 -5.97 24.49
CA ASP A 192 9.10 -5.96 24.33
C ASP A 192 8.68 -6.17 22.87
N GLY A 193 9.66 -6.29 21.96
CA GLY A 193 9.47 -6.37 20.52
C GLY A 193 9.18 -5.02 19.86
N GLU A 194 9.41 -3.90 20.55
CA GLU A 194 9.19 -2.56 20.01
C GLU A 194 10.43 -2.00 19.32
N ASP A 195 10.23 -1.22 18.26
CA ASP A 195 11.33 -0.54 17.56
C ASP A 195 12.08 0.45 18.48
N LYS A 196 13.37 0.21 18.69
CA LYS A 196 14.23 1.00 19.59
C LYS A 196 14.27 2.48 19.22
N VAL A 197 14.34 2.79 17.92
CA VAL A 197 14.47 4.18 17.45
C VAL A 197 13.16 4.93 17.64
N LYS A 198 12.00 4.31 17.34
CA LYS A 198 10.71 4.94 17.65
C LYS A 198 10.50 5.13 19.15
N LYS A 199 10.78 4.12 19.97
CA LYS A 199 10.59 4.21 21.43
C LYS A 199 11.45 5.29 22.08
N ALA A 200 12.67 5.51 21.57
CA ALA A 200 13.57 6.55 22.06
C ALA A 200 13.14 7.98 21.69
N LEU A 201 12.21 8.13 20.73
CA LEU A 201 11.75 9.42 20.23
C LEU A 201 10.82 10.09 21.25
N LYS A 202 11.28 11.18 21.86
CA LYS A 202 10.47 11.98 22.79
C LYS A 202 9.51 12.91 22.03
N THR A 203 8.21 12.71 22.16
CA THR A 203 7.15 13.44 21.45
C THR A 203 6.76 14.79 22.08
N ASP A 204 7.17 15.04 23.32
CA ASP A 204 6.97 16.28 24.08
C ASP A 204 7.92 17.41 23.67
N LYS A 205 8.93 17.13 22.85
CA LYS A 205 9.88 18.13 22.35
C LYS A 205 9.16 19.17 21.47
N LYS A 206 9.44 20.46 21.73
CA LYS A 206 8.93 21.62 20.95
C LYS A 206 9.17 21.52 19.44
N SER A 207 10.11 20.70 18.99
CA SER A 207 10.44 20.50 17.58
C SER A 207 9.46 19.61 16.81
N MET A 208 8.54 18.90 17.49
CA MET A 208 7.59 18.01 16.84
C MET A 208 6.23 18.68 16.67
N THR A 209 5.74 18.71 15.43
CA THR A 209 4.39 19.18 15.09
C THR A 209 3.33 18.23 15.66
N ASP A 210 2.11 18.71 15.87
CA ASP A 210 1.02 17.87 16.39
C ASP A 210 0.66 16.72 15.45
N THR A 211 0.74 16.94 14.13
CA THR A 211 0.57 15.88 13.13
C THR A 211 1.62 14.79 13.25
N GLN A 212 2.88 15.14 13.52
CA GLN A 212 3.94 14.15 13.75
C GLN A 212 3.73 13.37 15.04
N LYS A 213 3.28 14.01 16.13
CA LYS A 213 2.92 13.33 17.37
C LYS A 213 1.74 12.38 17.17
N GLU A 214 0.73 12.82 16.44
CA GLU A 214 -0.44 12.01 16.13
C GLU A 214 -0.04 10.78 15.29
N LEU A 215 0.82 10.95 14.28
CA LEU A 215 1.32 9.84 13.47
C LEU A 215 2.08 8.86 14.34
N HIS A 216 3.03 9.36 15.12
CA HIS A 216 3.86 8.56 16.01
C HIS A 216 3.01 7.68 16.95
N ASN A 217 1.95 8.27 17.52
CA ASN A 217 1.01 7.57 18.39
C ASN A 217 0.10 6.58 17.63
N ALA A 218 -0.20 6.84 16.35
CA ALA A 218 -1.01 5.96 15.51
C ALA A 218 -0.23 4.75 14.96
N LEU A 219 1.11 4.81 14.92
CA LEU A 219 1.95 3.72 14.43
C LEU A 219 2.01 2.52 15.41
N ASN A 220 2.06 1.31 14.84
CA ASN A 220 2.34 0.07 15.58
C ASN A 220 3.85 -0.19 15.62
N TRP A 221 4.50 0.13 16.75
CA TRP A 221 5.97 0.01 16.87
C TRP A 221 6.48 -1.42 16.87
N LYS A 222 5.60 -2.42 17.00
CA LYS A 222 5.93 -3.84 16.89
C LYS A 222 5.79 -4.39 15.47
N GLY A 223 5.24 -3.60 14.54
CA GLY A 223 5.02 -4.02 13.16
C GLY A 223 6.32 -4.11 12.36
N ASP A 224 6.47 -5.17 11.56
CA ASP A 224 7.57 -5.31 10.61
C ASP A 224 7.49 -4.28 9.47
N ASP A 225 6.29 -3.77 9.20
CA ASP A 225 5.95 -2.77 8.18
C ASP A 225 5.78 -1.35 8.76
N LEU A 226 6.25 -1.11 9.99
CA LEU A 226 6.19 0.17 10.68
C LEU A 226 6.64 1.35 9.79
N TYR A 227 7.81 1.22 9.16
CA TYR A 227 8.38 2.27 8.32
C TYR A 227 7.76 2.33 6.93
N LEU A 228 7.20 1.22 6.43
CA LEU A 228 6.36 1.22 5.23
C LEU A 228 5.06 2.01 5.45
N ILE A 229 4.40 1.80 6.59
CA ILE A 229 3.17 2.52 6.96
C ILE A 229 3.47 4.01 7.18
N GLU A 230 4.56 4.32 7.89
CA GLU A 230 5.01 5.71 8.05
C GLU A 230 5.30 6.39 6.69
N ALA A 231 5.92 5.66 5.77
CA ALA A 231 6.18 6.14 4.40
C ALA A 231 4.87 6.46 3.67
N LEU A 232 3.86 5.59 3.72
CA LEU A 232 2.55 5.82 3.09
C LEU A 232 1.80 7.03 3.66
N MET A 233 2.01 7.36 4.94
CA MET A 233 1.39 8.52 5.57
C MET A 233 2.12 9.82 5.22
N ASN A 234 3.45 9.80 5.14
CA ASN A 234 4.26 10.99 4.87
C ASN A 234 4.38 11.31 3.38
N ASP A 235 4.44 10.28 2.54
CA ASP A 235 4.55 10.37 1.08
C ASP A 235 3.44 9.55 0.42
N PRO A 236 2.17 9.98 0.48
CA PRO A 236 1.06 9.17 0.02
C PRO A 236 1.12 8.90 -1.49
N ILE A 237 0.82 7.66 -1.86
CA ILE A 237 0.90 7.16 -3.25
C ILE A 237 -0.44 6.62 -3.73
N VAL A 238 -0.59 6.60 -5.05
CA VAL A 238 -1.77 6.10 -5.75
C VAL A 238 -1.35 5.37 -7.01
N GLN A 239 -1.97 4.23 -7.28
CA GLN A 239 -1.84 3.53 -8.55
C GLN A 239 -2.92 4.03 -9.51
N SER A 240 -2.55 4.41 -10.74
CA SER A 240 -3.47 5.08 -11.66
C SER A 240 -3.48 4.46 -13.06
N TRP A 241 -4.68 4.43 -13.64
CA TRP A 241 -4.94 4.27 -15.05
C TRP A 241 -5.65 5.52 -15.53
N ASN A 242 -5.16 6.16 -16.58
CA ASN A 242 -5.78 7.38 -17.08
C ASN A 242 -5.59 7.62 -18.57
N PHE A 243 -6.65 8.13 -19.19
CA PHE A 243 -6.64 8.62 -20.56
C PHE A 243 -7.55 9.84 -20.70
N THR A 244 -7.36 10.56 -21.79
CA THR A 244 -8.26 11.63 -22.22
C THR A 244 -8.54 11.43 -23.70
N ASP A 245 -9.81 11.48 -24.08
CA ASP A 245 -10.23 11.33 -25.47
C ASP A 245 -11.34 12.35 -25.80
N ASN A 246 -11.07 13.21 -26.78
CA ASN A 246 -12.03 14.19 -27.31
C ASN A 246 -12.53 13.85 -28.72
N ARG A 247 -12.09 12.74 -29.31
CA ARG A 247 -12.41 12.36 -30.69
C ARG A 247 -13.87 11.92 -30.79
N ASN A 248 -14.60 12.54 -31.71
CA ASN A 248 -16.00 12.21 -32.03
C ASN A 248 -16.92 12.20 -30.80
N ILE A 249 -16.64 13.05 -29.80
CA ILE A 249 -17.38 13.06 -28.53
C ILE A 249 -18.88 13.32 -28.75
N GLU A 250 -19.23 14.17 -29.72
CA GLU A 250 -20.61 14.49 -30.08
C GLU A 250 -21.42 13.24 -30.49
N LEU A 251 -20.75 12.23 -31.05
CA LEU A 251 -21.37 10.98 -31.49
C LEU A 251 -21.37 9.90 -30.39
N ARG A 252 -20.56 10.08 -29.34
CA ARG A 252 -20.22 9.03 -28.38
C ARG A 252 -20.53 9.36 -26.93
N TRP A 253 -20.90 10.58 -26.59
CA TRP A 253 -21.05 11.04 -25.21
C TRP A 253 -21.90 10.12 -24.31
N THR A 254 -22.89 9.42 -24.87
CA THR A 254 -23.72 8.43 -24.15
C THR A 254 -22.94 7.20 -23.67
N GLN A 255 -21.83 6.85 -24.33
CA GLN A 255 -20.90 5.77 -23.95
C GLN A 255 -20.10 6.11 -22.69
N GLY A 256 -20.05 7.38 -22.27
CA GLY A 256 -19.28 7.82 -21.10
C GLY A 256 -19.82 7.32 -19.76
N ARG A 257 -21.03 6.74 -19.73
CA ARG A 257 -21.60 6.12 -18.53
C ARG A 257 -21.11 4.68 -18.40
N ILE A 258 -20.20 4.44 -17.47
CA ILE A 258 -19.56 3.14 -17.29
C ILE A 258 -19.80 2.55 -15.90
N ARG A 259 -19.69 1.24 -15.78
CA ARG A 259 -19.64 0.50 -14.50
C ARG A 259 -18.67 -0.69 -14.48
N THR A 260 -18.06 -1.07 -15.61
CA THR A 260 -17.15 -2.22 -15.75
C THR A 260 -15.78 -1.83 -16.33
N ALA A 261 -14.78 -2.69 -16.16
CA ALA A 261 -13.47 -2.50 -16.78
C ALA A 261 -13.54 -2.51 -18.30
N LYS A 262 -14.37 -3.40 -18.88
CA LYS A 262 -14.54 -3.48 -20.33
C LYS A 262 -15.08 -2.17 -20.90
N GLN A 263 -16.10 -1.57 -20.29
CA GLN A 263 -16.64 -0.28 -20.76
C GLN A 263 -15.60 0.85 -20.67
N TYR A 264 -14.76 0.86 -19.63
CA TYR A 264 -13.63 1.79 -19.54
C TYR A 264 -12.60 1.55 -20.66
N ASN A 265 -12.25 0.29 -20.91
CA ASN A 265 -11.29 -0.08 -21.94
C ASN A 265 -11.81 0.22 -23.35
N ASP A 266 -13.08 -0.02 -23.63
CA ASP A 266 -13.72 0.31 -24.92
C ASP A 266 -13.62 1.82 -25.23
N LEU A 267 -13.67 2.68 -24.21
CA LEU A 267 -13.42 4.11 -24.36
C LEU A 267 -11.93 4.41 -24.56
N ALA A 268 -11.05 3.76 -23.81
CA ALA A 268 -9.59 3.95 -23.89
C ALA A 268 -9.01 3.49 -25.24
N ASP A 269 -9.59 2.47 -25.85
CA ASP A 269 -9.14 1.84 -27.10
C ASP A 269 -9.67 2.49 -28.36
N TYR A 270 -10.55 3.47 -28.22
CA TYR A 270 -11.19 4.04 -29.38
C TYR A 270 -10.17 4.59 -30.37
N ASN A 271 -10.29 4.13 -31.62
CA ASN A 271 -9.49 4.60 -32.72
C ASN A 271 -10.38 4.73 -33.97
N PRO A 272 -10.71 5.96 -34.40
CA PRO A 272 -11.61 6.17 -35.54
C PRO A 272 -10.97 5.87 -36.90
N ASP A 273 -9.64 5.88 -37.02
CA ASP A 273 -8.96 5.98 -38.32
C ASP A 273 -8.43 4.64 -38.89
N GLU A 274 -8.68 3.49 -38.24
CA GLU A 274 -8.11 2.15 -38.55
C GLU A 274 -6.57 2.07 -38.61
N ALA A 275 -5.85 3.18 -38.76
CA ALA A 275 -4.41 3.30 -38.68
C ALA A 275 -3.96 3.26 -37.22
N PRO A 276 -2.95 2.45 -36.85
CA PRO A 276 -2.44 2.41 -35.48
C PRO A 276 -1.87 3.78 -35.11
N GLN A 277 -2.57 4.52 -34.25
CA GLN A 277 -2.04 5.77 -33.71
C GLN A 277 -1.12 5.44 -32.53
N TYR A 278 0.09 6.00 -32.55
CA TYR A 278 1.16 5.78 -31.55
C TYR A 278 0.82 6.20 -30.10
N LYS A 279 -0.43 6.60 -29.78
CA LYS A 279 -0.89 6.86 -28.41
C LYS A 279 -1.49 5.59 -27.82
N HIS A 280 -0.61 4.69 -27.44
CA HIS A 280 -0.97 3.43 -26.81
C HIS A 280 -1.47 3.64 -25.38
N ASN A 281 -2.78 3.48 -25.18
CA ASN A 281 -3.39 3.29 -23.85
C ASN A 281 -3.13 1.85 -23.39
N ASP A 282 -1.87 1.47 -23.27
CA ASP A 282 -1.51 0.08 -22.99
C ASP A 282 -1.96 -0.37 -21.60
N PRO A 283 -2.33 -1.66 -21.46
CA PRO A 283 -2.51 -2.27 -20.15
C PRO A 283 -1.15 -2.41 -19.44
N VAL A 284 -1.21 -2.81 -18.17
CA VAL A 284 -0.01 -3.10 -17.38
C VAL A 284 0.85 -4.20 -18.04
N GLN A 285 2.18 -4.00 -18.06
CA GLN A 285 3.10 -4.97 -18.65
C GLN A 285 3.27 -6.20 -17.75
N GLU A 286 3.63 -7.35 -18.31
CA GLU A 286 3.73 -8.61 -17.55
C GLU A 286 4.71 -8.52 -16.38
N TRP A 287 5.88 -7.90 -16.61
CA TRP A 287 6.86 -7.74 -15.54
C TRP A 287 6.37 -6.80 -14.42
N GLU A 288 5.48 -5.84 -14.72
CA GLU A 288 4.87 -4.99 -13.70
C GLU A 288 3.86 -5.78 -12.88
N LYS A 289 3.07 -6.68 -13.50
CA LYS A 289 2.15 -7.58 -12.78
C LYS A 289 2.86 -8.45 -11.75
N GLU A 290 4.07 -8.90 -12.05
CA GLU A 290 4.88 -9.76 -11.17
C GLU A 290 5.59 -9.00 -10.05
N SER A 291 5.80 -7.68 -10.19
CA SER A 291 6.76 -6.95 -9.33
C SER A 291 6.28 -5.63 -8.74
N THR A 292 5.41 -4.88 -9.41
CA THR A 292 5.09 -3.50 -9.01
C THR A 292 3.60 -3.18 -9.03
N LEU A 293 2.78 -3.94 -9.75
CA LEU A 293 1.33 -3.80 -9.72
C LEU A 293 0.79 -4.20 -8.35
N LEU A 294 0.07 -3.28 -7.72
CA LEU A 294 -0.61 -3.49 -6.46
C LEU A 294 -2.03 -3.97 -6.70
N SER A 295 -2.49 -4.97 -5.93
CA SER A 295 -3.85 -5.47 -6.05
C SER A 295 -4.86 -4.37 -5.74
N THR A 296 -5.95 -4.35 -6.51
CA THR A 296 -7.09 -3.48 -6.24
C THR A 296 -8.07 -4.14 -5.27
N GLY A 297 -7.94 -5.44 -5.01
CA GLY A 297 -8.93 -6.21 -4.23
C GLY A 297 -10.29 -6.38 -4.94
N ILE A 298 -10.45 -5.84 -6.14
CA ILE A 298 -11.62 -6.03 -6.99
C ILE A 298 -11.27 -7.09 -8.03
N LYS A 299 -12.17 -8.08 -8.18
CA LYS A 299 -12.07 -9.05 -9.26
C LYS A 299 -13.19 -8.86 -10.29
N GLU A 300 -12.83 -8.87 -11.56
CA GLU A 300 -13.74 -8.98 -12.69
C GLU A 300 -13.30 -10.18 -13.54
N ASN A 301 -14.21 -11.12 -13.84
CA ASN A 301 -13.89 -12.37 -14.53
C ASN A 301 -12.73 -13.17 -13.89
N ASN A 302 -12.72 -13.27 -12.56
CA ASN A 302 -11.69 -13.94 -11.73
C ASN A 302 -10.28 -13.32 -11.77
N LYS A 303 -10.07 -12.18 -12.45
CA LYS A 303 -8.79 -11.45 -12.45
C LYS A 303 -8.91 -10.16 -11.67
N ASP A 304 -7.81 -9.69 -11.08
CA ASP A 304 -7.78 -8.35 -10.50
C ASP A 304 -8.06 -7.32 -11.61
N ILE A 305 -8.97 -6.38 -11.35
CA ILE A 305 -9.37 -5.39 -12.38
C ILE A 305 -8.15 -4.56 -12.86
N GLY A 306 -7.16 -4.34 -11.99
CA GLY A 306 -5.95 -3.61 -12.35
C GLY A 306 -5.11 -4.30 -13.43
N GLU A 307 -5.19 -5.62 -13.56
CA GLU A 307 -4.47 -6.36 -14.60
C GLU A 307 -5.07 -6.19 -16.00
N THR A 308 -6.36 -5.83 -16.08
CA THR A 308 -7.10 -5.75 -17.35
C THR A 308 -7.32 -4.33 -17.80
N LEU A 309 -7.29 -3.35 -16.89
CA LEU A 309 -7.47 -1.93 -17.21
C LEU A 309 -6.36 -1.40 -18.11
N LYS A 310 -6.77 -0.60 -19.09
CA LYS A 310 -5.90 0.08 -20.05
C LYS A 310 -5.45 1.46 -19.56
N ALA A 311 -4.47 2.01 -20.26
CA ALA A 311 -3.85 3.30 -19.96
C ALA A 311 -3.16 3.35 -18.58
N TYR A 312 -2.45 2.29 -18.21
CA TYR A 312 -1.71 2.22 -16.94
C TYR A 312 -0.63 3.30 -16.86
N LYS A 313 -0.56 4.02 -15.74
CA LYS A 313 0.45 5.07 -15.47
C LYS A 313 1.39 4.75 -14.31
N GLY A 314 1.34 3.53 -13.77
CA GLY A 314 2.16 3.17 -12.62
C GLY A 314 1.62 3.71 -11.30
N VAL A 315 2.46 3.57 -10.28
CA VAL A 315 2.28 4.21 -8.97
C VAL A 315 2.91 5.60 -9.00
N ILE A 316 2.14 6.61 -8.60
CA ILE A 316 2.54 8.02 -8.58
C ILE A 316 2.20 8.64 -7.22
N LYS A 317 2.72 9.85 -6.97
CA LYS A 317 2.37 10.62 -5.76
C LYS A 317 0.89 11.03 -5.80
N ASN A 318 0.24 11.00 -4.64
CA ASN A 318 -1.17 11.36 -4.48
C ASN A 318 -1.46 12.86 -4.71
N SER A 319 -0.43 13.72 -4.77
CA SER A 319 -0.57 15.18 -4.91
C SER A 319 -1.30 15.63 -6.19
N GLY A 320 -1.43 14.74 -7.19
CA GLY A 320 -2.18 15.00 -8.43
C GLY A 320 -3.68 14.75 -8.34
N PHE A 321 -4.20 14.35 -7.17
CA PHE A 321 -5.61 14.01 -6.96
C PHE A 321 -6.22 14.87 -5.86
N SER A 322 -7.48 15.25 -6.07
CA SER A 322 -8.27 16.06 -5.13
C SER A 322 -9.54 15.32 -4.74
N GLY A 323 -10.11 15.66 -3.57
CA GLY A 323 -11.37 15.12 -3.09
C GLY A 323 -11.23 14.32 -1.80
N ARG A 324 -12.35 14.18 -1.08
CA ARG A 324 -12.39 13.55 0.26
C ARG A 324 -11.88 12.11 0.24
N ASP A 325 -12.20 11.34 -0.80
CA ASP A 325 -11.76 9.95 -0.93
C ASP A 325 -10.22 9.83 -1.03
N MET A 326 -9.54 10.87 -1.55
CA MET A 326 -8.09 10.89 -1.73
C MET A 326 -7.33 11.54 -0.56
N GLU A 327 -8.01 12.01 0.48
CA GLU A 327 -7.38 12.64 1.64
C GLU A 327 -6.62 11.62 2.50
N THR A 328 -5.39 11.95 2.91
CA THR A 328 -4.48 11.03 3.64
C THR A 328 -4.06 11.56 5.00
N SER A 329 -4.76 12.57 5.51
CA SER A 329 -4.58 13.03 6.89
C SER A 329 -4.92 11.89 7.88
N ILE A 330 -4.31 11.88 9.07
CA ILE A 330 -4.61 10.84 10.06
C ILE A 330 -6.09 10.83 10.43
N SER A 331 -6.70 12.02 10.53
CA SER A 331 -8.14 12.15 10.74
C SER A 331 -8.94 11.48 9.62
N ALA A 332 -8.59 11.72 8.36
CA ALA A 332 -9.25 11.07 7.23
C ALA A 332 -9.07 9.54 7.25
N ILE A 333 -7.87 9.04 7.59
CA ILE A 333 -7.61 7.59 7.69
C ILE A 333 -8.34 6.95 8.87
N LYS A 334 -8.52 7.66 9.99
CA LYS A 334 -9.36 7.22 11.12
C LYS A 334 -10.81 7.01 10.71
N ASP A 335 -11.32 7.84 9.78
CA ASP A 335 -12.67 7.74 9.25
C ASP A 335 -12.78 6.72 8.10
N GLN A 336 -11.69 6.46 7.39
CA GLN A 336 -11.64 5.48 6.31
C GLN A 336 -11.72 4.03 6.85
N LYS A 337 -12.89 3.40 6.71
CA LYS A 337 -13.14 2.03 7.21
C LYS A 337 -12.84 0.91 6.21
N SER A 338 -12.53 1.26 4.96
CA SER A 338 -12.16 0.30 3.93
C SER A 338 -11.21 0.92 2.91
N PRO A 339 -10.46 0.11 2.14
CA PRO A 339 -9.66 0.58 1.02
C PRO A 339 -10.51 1.34 -0.01
N ILE A 340 -9.87 2.24 -0.77
CA ILE A 340 -10.51 3.09 -1.77
C ILE A 340 -9.89 2.81 -3.12
N PHE A 341 -10.71 2.35 -4.04
CA PHE A 341 -10.35 2.05 -5.42
C PHE A 341 -11.60 2.24 -6.30
N GLY A 342 -11.41 2.59 -7.57
CA GLY A 342 -12.53 2.79 -8.48
C GLY A 342 -12.29 3.85 -9.54
N PHE A 343 -13.32 4.09 -10.34
CA PHE A 343 -13.38 5.14 -11.33
C PHE A 343 -13.63 6.50 -10.67
N ILE A 344 -12.95 7.54 -11.15
CA ILE A 344 -13.17 8.91 -10.69
C ILE A 344 -14.22 9.57 -11.57
N ASP A 345 -15.28 10.09 -10.95
CA ASP A 345 -16.18 11.03 -11.60
C ASP A 345 -15.43 12.37 -11.83
N PRO A 346 -15.17 12.79 -13.08
CA PRO A 346 -14.44 14.01 -13.37
C PRO A 346 -15.13 15.30 -12.92
N THR A 347 -16.44 15.24 -12.64
CA THR A 347 -17.24 16.40 -12.18
C THR A 347 -17.16 16.54 -10.67
N THR A 348 -17.28 15.42 -9.93
CA THR A 348 -17.38 15.44 -8.46
C THR A 348 -16.11 15.03 -7.74
N ASN A 349 -15.13 14.45 -8.45
CA ASN A 349 -13.92 13.80 -7.92
C ASN A 349 -14.20 12.68 -6.90
N LYS A 350 -15.40 12.12 -6.89
CA LYS A 350 -15.74 10.94 -6.07
C LYS A 350 -15.29 9.66 -6.76
N ILE A 351 -14.94 8.66 -5.96
CA ILE A 351 -14.44 7.37 -6.44
C ILE A 351 -15.54 6.31 -6.31
N TYR A 352 -15.94 5.75 -7.44
CA TYR A 352 -16.95 4.71 -7.56
C TYR A 352 -16.37 3.45 -8.19
N GLY A 353 -16.54 2.30 -7.55
CA GLY A 353 -16.16 0.99 -8.08
C GLY A 353 -17.34 0.01 -8.09
N PRO A 354 -17.07 -1.26 -8.41
CA PRO A 354 -18.10 -2.29 -8.47
C PRO A 354 -18.89 -2.48 -7.17
N ASN A 355 -18.27 -2.26 -6.00
CA ASN A 355 -18.96 -2.35 -4.71
C ASN A 355 -19.97 -1.21 -4.52
N GLU A 356 -19.63 0.01 -4.91
CA GLU A 356 -20.51 1.18 -4.85
C GLU A 356 -21.71 0.99 -5.81
N PHE A 357 -21.46 0.47 -7.02
CA PHE A 357 -22.52 0.19 -7.99
C PHE A 357 -23.45 -0.93 -7.50
N ALA A 358 -22.91 -2.01 -6.93
CA ALA A 358 -23.69 -3.08 -6.32
C ALA A 358 -24.50 -2.61 -5.10
N PHE A 359 -23.98 -1.64 -4.33
CA PHE A 359 -24.76 -0.99 -3.28
C PHE A 359 -25.92 -0.18 -3.85
N GLY A 360 -25.72 0.52 -4.97
CA GLY A 360 -26.80 1.18 -5.71
C GLY A 360 -27.87 0.21 -6.20
N ASP A 361 -27.47 -0.95 -6.77
CA ASP A 361 -28.41 -2.02 -7.17
C ASP A 361 -29.19 -2.56 -5.96
N LEU A 362 -28.53 -2.72 -4.81
CA LEU A 362 -29.18 -3.12 -3.56
C LEU A 362 -30.22 -2.11 -3.10
N MET A 363 -29.90 -0.80 -3.09
CA MET A 363 -30.85 0.24 -2.69
C MET A 363 -32.09 0.26 -3.58
N GLU A 364 -31.93 -0.04 -4.88
CA GLU A 364 -33.04 -0.15 -5.82
C GLU A 364 -33.96 -1.33 -5.50
N VAL A 365 -33.40 -2.52 -5.25
CA VAL A 365 -34.17 -3.72 -4.84
C VAL A 365 -34.88 -3.51 -3.51
N MET A 366 -34.23 -2.82 -2.56
CA MET A 366 -34.84 -2.50 -1.28
C MET A 366 -36.06 -1.59 -1.44
N LYS A 367 -36.04 -0.67 -2.41
CA LYS A 367 -37.12 0.25 -2.83
C LYS A 367 -37.62 1.21 -1.74
N LYS A 368 -38.07 0.70 -0.60
CA LYS A 368 -38.58 1.43 0.56
C LYS A 368 -37.64 1.32 1.76
N ARG A 369 -37.58 2.37 2.56
CA ARG A 369 -36.90 2.36 3.85
C ARG A 369 -37.57 1.36 4.80
N PRO A 370 -36.79 0.72 5.68
CA PRO A 370 -37.37 -0.19 6.65
C PRO A 370 -38.20 0.58 7.69
N ILE A 371 -39.21 -0.10 8.22
CA ILE A 371 -40.18 0.44 9.17
C ILE A 371 -39.89 -0.16 10.54
N ALA A 372 -39.77 0.68 11.56
CA ALA A 372 -39.58 0.21 12.93
C ALA A 372 -40.86 0.34 13.77
N LYS A 373 -40.97 -0.50 14.81
CA LYS A 373 -41.99 -0.36 15.87
C LYS A 373 -41.44 -0.88 17.19
N ILE A 374 -42.02 -0.43 18.30
CA ILE A 374 -41.80 -1.06 19.60
C ILE A 374 -42.55 -2.41 19.61
N LYS A 375 -41.91 -3.47 20.11
CA LYS A 375 -42.57 -4.78 20.26
C LYS A 375 -43.76 -4.66 21.20
N ASP A 376 -44.84 -5.35 20.88
CA ASP A 376 -46.12 -5.22 21.60
C ASP A 376 -45.97 -5.47 23.12
N GLU A 377 -45.11 -6.43 23.53
CA GLU A 377 -44.83 -6.77 24.92
C GLU A 377 -44.15 -5.65 25.75
N TYR A 378 -43.52 -4.67 25.11
CA TYR A 378 -42.83 -3.56 25.79
C TYR A 378 -43.62 -2.24 25.75
N ILE A 379 -44.73 -2.19 25.03
CA ILE A 379 -45.52 -0.96 24.84
C ILE A 379 -46.01 -0.40 26.18
N ASP A 380 -46.63 -1.24 27.01
CA ASP A 380 -47.16 -0.80 28.30
C ASP A 380 -46.05 -0.35 29.24
N GLY A 381 -44.90 -1.02 29.18
CA GLY A 381 -43.72 -0.68 29.99
C GLY A 381 -43.09 0.66 29.61
N VAL A 382 -43.06 0.99 28.32
CA VAL A 382 -42.62 2.31 27.83
C VAL A 382 -43.63 3.38 28.23
N LYS A 383 -44.94 3.08 28.10
CA LYS A 383 -46.02 4.02 28.43
C LYS A 383 -46.06 4.40 29.91
N ASN A 384 -45.96 3.42 30.80
CA ASN A 384 -46.08 3.64 32.25
C ASN A 384 -44.74 4.05 32.92
N GLY A 385 -43.67 4.21 32.14
CA GLY A 385 -42.35 4.64 32.63
C GLY A 385 -41.54 3.55 33.35
N THR A 386 -41.97 2.29 33.33
CA THR A 386 -41.17 1.16 33.85
C THR A 386 -39.96 0.87 32.97
N ILE A 387 -40.08 1.07 31.64
CA ILE A 387 -38.96 1.06 30.70
C ILE A 387 -38.48 2.49 30.51
N LYS A 388 -37.49 2.88 31.32
CA LYS A 388 -36.87 4.22 31.26
C LYS A 388 -35.95 4.41 30.06
N LYS A 389 -35.41 3.32 29.51
CA LYS A 389 -34.47 3.32 28.38
C LYS A 389 -34.90 2.28 27.34
N ILE A 390 -35.12 2.74 26.12
CA ILE A 390 -35.40 1.87 24.98
C ILE A 390 -34.06 1.36 24.42
N GLU A 391 -34.00 0.07 24.11
CA GLU A 391 -32.83 -0.64 23.59
C GLU A 391 -33.24 -1.41 22.33
N ASN A 392 -32.28 -1.88 21.54
CA ASN A 392 -32.53 -2.54 20.25
C ASN A 392 -33.46 -3.75 20.41
N LYS A 393 -33.29 -4.52 21.49
CA LYS A 393 -34.13 -5.68 21.81
C LYS A 393 -35.61 -5.35 21.97
N HIS A 394 -35.96 -4.08 22.26
CA HIS A 394 -37.35 -3.62 22.39
C HIS A 394 -38.00 -3.27 21.05
N LEU A 395 -37.23 -3.24 19.97
CA LEU A 395 -37.68 -2.85 18.64
C LEU A 395 -37.93 -4.08 17.77
N THR A 396 -38.77 -3.91 16.76
CA THR A 396 -38.83 -4.76 15.57
C THR A 396 -38.63 -3.89 14.35
N LEU A 397 -38.05 -4.48 13.31
CA LEU A 397 -37.76 -3.81 12.06
C LEU A 397 -38.35 -4.66 10.93
N GLN A 398 -39.08 -4.01 10.03
CA GLN A 398 -39.63 -4.62 8.83
C GLN A 398 -38.98 -4.01 7.60
N TYR A 399 -38.63 -4.85 6.62
CA TYR A 399 -38.06 -4.42 5.36
C TYR A 399 -39.00 -4.77 4.20
N TRP A 400 -38.91 -4.03 3.10
CA TRP A 400 -39.70 -4.31 1.92
C TRP A 400 -39.08 -5.45 1.11
N ASN A 401 -39.84 -6.51 0.88
CA ASN A 401 -39.48 -7.60 -0.01
C ASN A 401 -40.19 -7.37 -1.36
N GLU A 402 -39.42 -6.98 -2.38
CA GLU A 402 -39.96 -6.69 -3.71
C GLU A 402 -40.61 -7.92 -4.36
N THR A 403 -39.99 -9.09 -4.25
CA THR A 403 -40.50 -10.35 -4.82
C THR A 403 -41.84 -10.75 -4.21
N ALA A 404 -41.99 -10.58 -2.88
CA ALA A 404 -43.23 -10.89 -2.17
C ALA A 404 -44.23 -9.71 -2.17
N ASN A 405 -43.82 -8.54 -2.69
CA ASN A 405 -44.58 -7.29 -2.71
C ASN A 405 -45.18 -6.90 -1.34
N LYS A 406 -44.43 -7.11 -0.25
CA LYS A 406 -44.88 -6.85 1.13
C LYS A 406 -43.72 -6.55 2.08
N PHE A 407 -44.04 -6.08 3.28
CA PHE A 407 -43.08 -5.98 4.37
C PHE A 407 -42.88 -7.33 5.08
N GLU A 408 -41.63 -7.64 5.41
CA GLU A 408 -41.24 -8.84 6.15
C GLU A 408 -40.36 -8.45 7.35
N ASP A 409 -40.41 -9.25 8.41
CA ASP A 409 -39.64 -9.00 9.62
C ASP A 409 -38.15 -9.29 9.40
N ALA A 410 -37.29 -8.35 9.81
CA ALA A 410 -35.86 -8.58 9.91
C ALA A 410 -35.55 -9.51 11.09
N THR A 411 -34.54 -10.36 10.93
CA THR A 411 -34.10 -11.27 11.99
C THR A 411 -33.26 -10.50 13.02
N PHE A 412 -33.60 -10.59 14.30
CA PHE A 412 -32.81 -9.96 15.37
C PHE A 412 -31.78 -10.96 15.94
N LYS A 413 -30.49 -10.63 15.85
CA LYS A 413 -29.38 -11.46 16.33
C LYS A 413 -28.19 -10.59 16.75
N ASP A 414 -27.52 -10.94 17.84
CA ASP A 414 -26.31 -10.26 18.32
C ASP A 414 -26.46 -8.73 18.44
N ASP A 415 -27.62 -8.30 18.96
CA ASP A 415 -28.03 -6.90 19.14
C ASP A 415 -28.23 -6.08 17.84
N LYS A 416 -28.40 -6.77 16.71
CA LYS A 416 -28.57 -6.19 15.37
C LYS A 416 -29.77 -6.81 14.64
N PHE A 417 -30.28 -6.11 13.63
CA PHE A 417 -31.30 -6.65 12.72
C PHE A 417 -30.66 -7.03 11.38
N GLU A 418 -31.07 -8.16 10.81
CA GLU A 418 -30.55 -8.67 9.54
C GLU A 418 -31.67 -8.98 8.56
N ALA A 419 -31.44 -8.65 7.29
CA ALA A 419 -32.31 -9.02 6.17
C ALA A 419 -31.46 -9.46 4.97
N LYS A 420 -32.02 -10.33 4.13
CA LYS A 420 -31.31 -10.86 2.95
C LYS A 420 -31.98 -10.36 1.68
N PHE A 421 -31.17 -9.86 0.76
CA PHE A 421 -31.60 -9.37 -0.54
C PHE A 421 -30.83 -10.06 -1.64
N LYS A 422 -31.48 -10.23 -2.80
CA LYS A 422 -30.83 -10.76 -4.00
C LYS A 422 -30.69 -9.63 -5.01
N ILE A 423 -29.46 -9.40 -5.48
CA ILE A 423 -29.19 -8.46 -6.58
C ILE A 423 -28.72 -9.24 -7.81
N LYS A 424 -29.10 -8.77 -9.00
CA LYS A 424 -28.62 -9.39 -10.25
C LYS A 424 -27.15 -9.05 -10.46
N LYS A 425 -26.35 -10.05 -10.83
CA LYS A 425 -24.98 -9.82 -11.32
C LYS A 425 -25.02 -9.08 -12.64
N VAL A 426 -24.02 -8.26 -12.90
CA VAL A 426 -23.82 -7.65 -14.22
C VAL A 426 -22.78 -8.39 -15.04
N ASP A 427 -22.98 -8.41 -16.35
CA ASP A 427 -21.96 -8.86 -17.31
C ASP A 427 -20.89 -7.79 -17.54
N GLU A 428 -19.88 -8.13 -18.35
CA GLU A 428 -18.80 -7.21 -18.74
C GLU A 428 -19.29 -5.95 -19.47
N ASN A 429 -20.49 -5.97 -20.07
CA ASN A 429 -21.10 -4.81 -20.72
C ASN A 429 -22.00 -4.00 -19.77
N GLY A 430 -22.01 -4.35 -18.47
CA GLY A 430 -22.79 -3.69 -17.43
C GLY A 430 -24.28 -4.04 -17.46
N LYS A 431 -24.70 -5.09 -18.18
CA LYS A 431 -26.10 -5.51 -18.26
C LYS A 431 -26.44 -6.54 -17.17
N PRO A 432 -27.60 -6.44 -16.52
CA PRO A 432 -28.05 -7.45 -15.56
C PRO A 432 -28.16 -8.84 -16.20
N THR A 433 -27.67 -9.85 -15.50
CA THR A 433 -27.71 -11.25 -15.90
C THR A 433 -28.82 -12.01 -15.17
N THR A 434 -28.99 -13.29 -15.49
CA THR A 434 -29.89 -14.21 -14.78
C THR A 434 -29.30 -14.72 -13.45
N LYS A 435 -28.01 -14.49 -13.19
CA LYS A 435 -27.36 -14.90 -11.94
C LYS A 435 -27.55 -13.83 -10.87
N GLU A 436 -27.74 -14.26 -9.63
CA GLU A 436 -27.96 -13.37 -8.49
C GLU A 436 -26.87 -13.54 -7.43
N ASP A 437 -26.59 -12.47 -6.69
CA ASP A 437 -25.84 -12.51 -5.44
C ASP A 437 -26.78 -12.22 -4.27
N GLU A 438 -26.75 -13.10 -3.26
CA GLU A 438 -27.40 -12.83 -1.98
C GLU A 438 -26.49 -11.95 -1.11
N ILE A 439 -27.02 -10.82 -0.63
CA ILE A 439 -26.38 -9.87 0.27
C ILE A 439 -27.15 -9.85 1.58
N THR A 440 -26.44 -10.00 2.70
CA THR A 440 -27.03 -9.74 4.02
C THR A 440 -26.83 -8.26 4.35
N VAL A 441 -27.94 -7.59 4.62
CA VAL A 441 -27.99 -6.22 5.12
C VAL A 441 -28.17 -6.27 6.63
N THR A 442 -27.32 -5.54 7.33
CA THR A 442 -27.37 -5.39 8.78
C THR A 442 -27.79 -3.97 9.14
N TYR A 443 -28.79 -3.85 9.99
CA TYR A 443 -29.26 -2.58 10.54
C TYR A 443 -28.84 -2.48 12.01
N GLU A 444 -27.95 -1.55 12.28
CA GLU A 444 -27.44 -1.24 13.61
C GLU A 444 -28.10 0.05 14.12
N VAL A 445 -28.48 0.07 15.39
CA VAL A 445 -28.97 1.28 16.03
C VAL A 445 -27.78 2.07 16.53
N ASN A 446 -27.55 3.26 15.95
CA ASN A 446 -26.52 4.18 16.41
C ASN A 446 -26.96 4.88 17.71
N ARG A 447 -28.22 5.31 17.77
CA ARG A 447 -28.76 6.07 18.89
C ARG A 447 -30.28 5.97 18.96
N ILE A 448 -30.81 5.95 20.18
CA ILE A 448 -32.23 6.12 20.46
C ILE A 448 -32.41 7.40 21.28
N LYS A 449 -33.27 8.30 20.82
CA LYS A 449 -33.69 9.51 21.54
C LYS A 449 -35.13 9.31 22.01
N HIS A 450 -35.32 9.35 23.32
CA HIS A 450 -36.62 9.23 23.97
C HIS A 450 -36.59 10.05 25.26
N ASP A 451 -37.58 10.92 25.46
CA ASP A 451 -37.79 11.61 26.74
C ASP A 451 -38.68 10.73 27.62
N SER A 452 -38.10 10.08 28.62
CA SER A 452 -38.83 9.17 29.51
C SER A 452 -39.89 9.87 30.38
N ASN A 453 -39.89 11.20 30.45
CA ASN A 453 -40.79 11.98 31.30
C ASN A 453 -42.01 12.52 30.53
N LYS A 454 -42.10 12.27 29.22
CA LYS A 454 -43.22 12.65 28.37
C LYS A 454 -43.63 11.47 27.50
N ILE A 455 -44.92 11.30 27.23
CA ILE A 455 -45.38 10.42 26.15
C ILE A 455 -44.99 11.11 24.84
N GLY A 456 -43.75 10.93 24.42
CA GLY A 456 -43.14 11.60 23.29
C GLY A 456 -42.76 10.63 22.17
N ASP A 457 -42.43 11.21 21.02
CA ASP A 457 -41.91 10.47 19.88
C ASP A 457 -40.58 9.80 20.24
N VAL A 458 -40.39 8.55 19.78
CA VAL A 458 -39.10 7.87 19.86
C VAL A 458 -38.39 8.05 18.53
N VAL A 459 -37.19 8.64 18.54
CA VAL A 459 -36.37 8.76 17.33
C VAL A 459 -35.24 7.72 17.40
N VAL A 460 -35.18 6.86 16.39
CA VAL A 460 -34.14 5.84 16.24
C VAL A 460 -33.26 6.22 15.06
N GLU A 461 -31.96 6.38 15.32
CA GLU A 461 -30.93 6.62 14.30
C GLU A 461 -30.32 5.28 13.91
N TRP A 462 -30.46 4.92 12.63
CA TRP A 462 -30.05 3.64 12.08
C TRP A 462 -28.83 3.78 11.19
N LYS A 463 -28.00 2.73 11.18
CA LYS A 463 -26.95 2.51 10.20
C LYS A 463 -27.17 1.18 9.50
N LEU A 464 -27.42 1.26 8.20
CA LEU A 464 -27.48 0.13 7.30
C LEU A 464 -26.08 -0.16 6.76
N SER A 465 -25.61 -1.39 6.90
CA SER A 465 -24.36 -1.89 6.31
C SER A 465 -24.56 -3.25 5.65
N THR A 466 -23.54 -3.77 4.97
CA THR A 466 -23.60 -5.07 4.29
C THR A 466 -22.44 -5.96 4.68
N ASN A 467 -22.62 -7.28 4.57
CA ASN A 467 -21.58 -8.26 4.87
C ASN A 467 -20.58 -8.51 3.74
N LYS A 468 -20.95 -8.19 2.48
CA LYS A 468 -20.15 -8.51 1.29
C LYS A 468 -19.51 -7.30 0.62
N LEU A 469 -20.08 -6.10 0.79
CA LEU A 469 -19.56 -4.88 0.17
C LEU A 469 -18.62 -4.16 1.13
N GLY A 470 -17.68 -3.37 0.59
CA GLY A 470 -16.71 -2.63 1.40
C GLY A 470 -17.40 -1.72 2.44
N LYS A 471 -16.83 -1.63 3.65
CA LYS A 471 -17.42 -0.93 4.82
C LYS A 471 -17.74 0.55 4.59
N ARG A 472 -17.18 1.19 3.55
CA ARG A 472 -17.55 2.55 3.12
C ARG A 472 -18.97 2.65 2.52
N ASN A 473 -19.55 1.53 2.10
CA ASN A 473 -20.91 1.45 1.56
C ASN A 473 -21.89 1.23 2.72
N TYR A 474 -22.47 2.32 3.19
CA TYR A 474 -23.48 2.32 4.24
C TYR A 474 -24.49 3.42 3.99
N TYR A 475 -25.65 3.31 4.64
CA TYR A 475 -26.69 4.34 4.62
C TYR A 475 -27.18 4.61 6.04
N GLU A 476 -27.16 5.87 6.44
CA GLU A 476 -27.69 6.32 7.72
C GLU A 476 -29.04 7.00 7.51
N PHE A 477 -30.02 6.61 8.33
CA PHE A 477 -31.36 7.19 8.27
C PHE A 477 -31.98 7.25 9.68
N GLN A 478 -33.06 8.00 9.80
CA GLN A 478 -33.79 8.14 11.04
C GLN A 478 -35.22 7.64 10.86
N THR A 479 -35.72 6.96 11.89
CA THR A 479 -37.13 6.59 12.02
C THR A 479 -37.70 7.32 13.23
N ARG A 480 -38.86 7.95 13.06
CA ARG A 480 -39.63 8.53 14.15
C ARG A 480 -40.83 7.64 14.44
N LEU A 481 -40.91 7.12 15.66
CA LEU A 481 -42.04 6.34 16.15
C LEU A 481 -43.00 7.27 16.87
N LYS A 482 -44.16 7.49 16.27
CA LYS A 482 -45.27 8.27 16.89
C LYS A 482 -46.16 7.33 17.68
N SER A 483 -46.66 7.84 18.80
CA SER A 483 -47.73 7.17 19.55
C SER A 483 -49.07 7.41 18.83
N ASP A 484 -49.59 6.37 18.17
CA ASP A 484 -50.93 6.36 17.58
C ASP A 484 -51.76 5.28 18.27
N ASN A 485 -52.89 5.67 18.86
CA ASN A 485 -53.79 4.78 19.62
C ASN A 485 -53.04 3.89 20.65
N ASN A 486 -52.08 4.47 21.38
CA ASN A 486 -51.21 3.78 22.34
C ASN A 486 -50.26 2.72 21.73
N LYS A 487 -49.95 2.79 20.42
CA LYS A 487 -48.91 1.98 19.79
C LYS A 487 -47.86 2.88 19.15
N TRP A 488 -46.58 2.66 19.47
CA TRP A 488 -45.46 3.36 18.84
C TRP A 488 -45.10 2.70 17.52
N LYS A 489 -45.48 3.36 16.42
CA LYS A 489 -45.21 2.90 15.05
C LYS A 489 -44.50 4.01 14.28
N ASP A 490 -43.74 3.60 13.27
CA ASP A 490 -43.15 4.51 12.30
C ASP A 490 -44.21 5.49 11.74
N GLU A 491 -43.89 6.78 11.74
CA GLU A 491 -44.76 7.82 11.20
C GLU A 491 -45.05 7.67 9.69
N HIS A 492 -44.19 6.92 8.99
CA HIS A 492 -44.32 6.62 7.58
C HIS A 492 -44.86 5.21 7.32
N LYS A 493 -45.47 4.54 8.31
CA LYS A 493 -45.96 3.17 8.12
C LYS A 493 -46.94 3.04 6.93
N ASP A 494 -47.87 3.97 6.79
CA ASP A 494 -48.90 3.92 5.76
C ASP A 494 -48.43 4.50 4.41
N ASN A 495 -47.38 5.32 4.43
CA ASN A 495 -46.72 5.83 3.23
C ASN A 495 -45.19 5.78 3.41
N PRO A 496 -44.56 4.60 3.21
CA PRO A 496 -43.15 4.40 3.51
C PRO A 496 -42.26 5.21 2.58
N LEU A 497 -41.26 5.86 3.15
CA LEU A 497 -40.26 6.62 2.38
C LEU A 497 -39.46 5.70 1.46
N GLU A 498 -39.08 6.20 0.29
CA GLU A 498 -38.22 5.48 -0.64
C GLU A 498 -36.73 5.56 -0.24
N MET A 499 -35.95 4.61 -0.76
CA MET A 499 -34.49 4.67 -0.70
C MET A 499 -33.97 5.81 -1.58
N PRO A 500 -32.96 6.59 -1.14
CA PRO A 500 -32.48 7.75 -1.89
C PRO A 500 -31.52 7.34 -3.01
N LEU A 501 -32.06 6.79 -4.11
CA LEU A 501 -31.26 6.25 -5.22
C LEU A 501 -30.29 7.26 -5.86
N SER A 502 -30.60 8.56 -5.80
CA SER A 502 -29.73 9.62 -6.31
C SER A 502 -28.38 9.73 -5.56
N GLN A 503 -28.30 9.21 -4.33
CA GLN A 503 -27.06 9.20 -3.54
C GLN A 503 -26.15 8.00 -3.87
N PHE A 504 -26.71 6.97 -4.50
CA PHE A 504 -26.05 5.68 -4.72
C PHE A 504 -26.06 5.31 -6.21
N PRO A 505 -25.14 5.91 -7.00
CA PRO A 505 -25.11 5.71 -8.43
C PRO A 505 -24.74 4.25 -8.78
N LYS A 506 -25.31 3.76 -9.89
CA LYS A 506 -25.01 2.45 -10.49
C LYS A 506 -23.98 2.50 -11.63
N THR A 507 -23.59 3.72 -12.03
CA THR A 507 -22.63 4.02 -13.09
C THR A 507 -21.90 5.33 -12.75
N VAL A 508 -20.70 5.53 -13.28
CA VAL A 508 -20.01 6.82 -13.28
C VAL A 508 -20.08 7.44 -14.68
N ASN A 509 -20.18 8.77 -14.77
CA ASN A 509 -20.12 9.48 -16.04
C ASN A 509 -18.72 10.05 -16.25
N LEU A 510 -17.99 9.57 -17.26
CA LEU A 510 -16.64 10.03 -17.60
C LEU A 510 -16.62 11.24 -18.55
N VAL A 511 -17.79 11.71 -19.01
CA VAL A 511 -17.87 12.92 -19.84
C VAL A 511 -17.59 14.14 -18.97
N LYS A 512 -16.58 14.92 -19.35
CA LYS A 512 -16.26 16.20 -18.74
C LYS A 512 -16.62 17.33 -19.70
N ASP A 513 -17.37 18.30 -19.21
CA ASP A 513 -17.77 19.53 -19.92
C ASP A 513 -18.40 19.29 -21.31
N GLN A 514 -18.95 18.09 -21.55
CA GLN A 514 -19.46 17.61 -22.84
C GLN A 514 -18.43 17.64 -24.00
N LYS A 515 -17.14 17.77 -23.69
CA LYS A 515 -16.07 17.98 -24.68
C LYS A 515 -15.10 16.81 -24.80
N GLU A 516 -14.97 16.04 -23.73
CA GLU A 516 -14.00 14.95 -23.68
C GLU A 516 -14.45 13.87 -22.69
N PHE A 517 -13.96 12.66 -22.90
CA PHE A 517 -13.89 11.64 -21.88
C PHE A 517 -12.63 11.85 -21.05
N VAL A 518 -12.79 11.93 -19.73
CA VAL A 518 -11.69 11.89 -18.77
C VAL A 518 -11.80 10.59 -17.99
N GLY A 519 -11.20 9.54 -18.54
CA GLY A 519 -11.16 8.23 -17.90
C GLY A 519 -10.05 8.19 -16.86
N LYS A 520 -10.42 7.99 -15.59
CA LYS A 520 -9.46 7.73 -14.52
C LYS A 520 -9.97 6.59 -13.64
N PHE A 521 -9.15 5.56 -13.47
CA PHE A 521 -9.30 4.58 -12.39
C PHE A 521 -8.11 4.71 -11.45
N VAL A 522 -8.35 4.61 -10.15
CA VAL A 522 -7.32 4.72 -9.13
C VAL A 522 -7.44 3.64 -8.06
N SER A 523 -6.31 3.31 -7.45
CA SER A 523 -6.22 2.57 -6.19
C SER A 523 -5.39 3.39 -5.21
N LYS A 524 -6.03 3.93 -4.16
CA LYS A 524 -5.37 4.73 -3.12
C LYS A 524 -4.69 3.78 -2.15
N ILE A 525 -3.37 3.76 -2.16
CA ILE A 525 -2.57 2.87 -1.32
C ILE A 525 -2.39 3.54 0.04
N SER A 526 -3.10 3.03 1.05
CA SER A 526 -3.14 3.64 2.37
C SER A 526 -3.38 2.58 3.45
N PRO A 527 -2.79 2.73 4.65
CA PRO A 527 -3.18 1.93 5.81
C PRO A 527 -4.64 2.22 6.21
N LEU A 528 -5.20 1.33 7.03
CA LEU A 528 -6.43 1.52 7.78
C LEU A 528 -6.09 1.78 9.25
N TYR A 529 -6.94 2.54 9.94
CA TYR A 529 -6.87 2.67 11.40
C TYR A 529 -7.78 1.61 12.05
N SER A 530 -7.17 0.48 12.40
CA SER A 530 -7.88 -0.73 12.83
C SER A 530 -7.42 -1.19 14.21
N GLU A 531 -8.29 -1.96 14.87
CA GLU A 531 -7.97 -2.58 16.15
C GLU A 531 -6.97 -3.73 15.94
N ILE A 532 -5.79 -3.62 16.56
CA ILE A 532 -4.72 -4.62 16.47
C ILE A 532 -4.68 -5.53 17.71
N SER A 533 -5.25 -5.06 18.81
CA SER A 533 -5.51 -5.80 20.04
C SER A 533 -6.66 -5.10 20.77
N LYS A 534 -7.27 -5.79 21.74
CA LYS A 534 -8.44 -5.30 22.48
C LYS A 534 -8.25 -3.85 22.94
N ASP A 535 -9.12 -2.96 22.48
CA ASP A 535 -9.13 -1.52 22.79
C ASP A 535 -7.92 -0.70 22.27
N VAL A 536 -7.05 -1.29 21.43
CA VAL A 536 -5.88 -0.61 20.84
C VAL A 536 -6.00 -0.52 19.33
N LYS A 537 -6.16 0.70 18.82
CA LYS A 537 -6.22 0.99 17.38
C LYS A 537 -4.93 1.61 16.87
N LYS A 538 -4.40 1.05 15.79
CA LYS A 538 -3.17 1.51 15.12
C LYS A 538 -3.36 1.48 13.61
N LEU A 539 -2.48 2.18 12.92
CA LEU A 539 -2.36 2.06 11.47
C LEU A 539 -1.83 0.66 11.12
N THR A 540 -2.52 -0.02 10.20
CA THR A 540 -2.14 -1.34 9.70
C THR A 540 -2.60 -1.50 8.25
N LEU A 541 -1.94 -2.40 7.50
CA LEU A 541 -2.41 -2.86 6.19
C LEU A 541 -3.36 -4.06 6.31
N ASP A 542 -3.62 -4.58 7.50
CA ASP A 542 -4.57 -5.66 7.72
C ASP A 542 -5.99 -5.24 7.32
N GLY A 543 -6.69 -6.12 6.61
CA GLY A 543 -8.00 -5.82 6.02
C GLY A 543 -7.93 -4.97 4.75
N THR A 544 -6.73 -4.77 4.19
CA THR A 544 -6.53 -4.23 2.84
C THR A 544 -6.10 -5.34 1.86
N PRO A 545 -6.18 -5.12 0.54
CA PRO A 545 -5.61 -6.03 -0.45
C PRO A 545 -4.08 -6.16 -0.37
N TRP A 546 -3.43 -5.33 0.46
CA TRP A 546 -1.97 -5.28 0.58
C TRP A 546 -1.46 -5.84 1.91
N SER A 547 -2.27 -6.65 2.61
CA SER A 547 -1.91 -7.18 3.93
C SER A 547 -0.84 -8.27 3.88
N ASP A 548 -0.70 -8.98 2.77
CA ASP A 548 0.28 -10.05 2.63
C ASP A 548 1.70 -9.52 2.35
N ALA A 549 2.70 -10.39 2.58
CA ALA A 549 4.10 -10.03 2.43
C ALA A 549 4.50 -9.68 0.99
N GLU A 550 3.86 -10.30 0.00
CA GLU A 550 4.16 -10.05 -1.41
C GLU A 550 3.72 -8.63 -1.80
N GLN A 551 2.48 -8.26 -1.48
CA GLN A 551 1.96 -6.92 -1.74
C GLN A 551 2.71 -5.86 -0.95
N LYS A 552 3.07 -6.10 0.32
CA LYS A 552 3.94 -5.19 1.08
C LYS A 552 5.28 -4.98 0.38
N SER A 553 5.89 -6.05 -0.15
CA SER A 553 7.13 -5.97 -0.92
C SER A 553 6.97 -5.11 -2.17
N ARG A 554 5.87 -5.29 -2.91
CA ARG A 554 5.55 -4.46 -4.09
C ARG A 554 5.34 -2.99 -3.73
N ILE A 555 4.72 -2.68 -2.58
CA ILE A 555 4.60 -1.29 -2.09
C ILE A 555 6.00 -0.73 -1.82
N ALA A 556 6.85 -1.47 -1.11
CA ALA A 556 8.22 -1.05 -0.83
C ALA A 556 9.01 -0.79 -2.12
N TYR A 557 8.84 -1.65 -3.14
CA TYR A 557 9.45 -1.44 -4.43
C TYR A 557 9.00 -0.15 -5.11
N ASN A 558 7.71 0.15 -5.09
CA ASN A 558 7.21 1.41 -5.65
C ASN A 558 7.77 2.63 -4.90
N ILE A 559 7.77 2.61 -3.56
CA ILE A 559 8.27 3.71 -2.73
C ILE A 559 9.77 3.95 -2.97
N MET A 560 10.58 2.90 -2.94
CA MET A 560 12.03 3.03 -3.09
C MET A 560 12.44 3.59 -4.46
N PHE A 561 11.72 3.24 -5.53
CA PHE A 561 12.01 3.79 -6.86
C PHE A 561 11.40 5.18 -7.11
N LEU A 562 10.35 5.57 -6.39
CA LEU A 562 9.76 6.90 -6.49
C LEU A 562 10.59 7.97 -5.78
N ASN A 563 11.27 7.61 -4.69
CA ASN A 563 12.04 8.56 -3.88
C ASN A 563 13.31 7.95 -3.28
N GLU A 564 14.13 7.31 -4.13
CA GLU A 564 15.33 6.57 -3.73
C GLU A 564 16.24 7.36 -2.78
N LYS A 565 16.57 8.61 -3.13
CA LYS A 565 17.54 9.42 -2.37
C LYS A 565 17.08 9.71 -0.95
N ASP A 566 15.82 10.09 -0.78
CA ASP A 566 15.26 10.43 0.54
C ASP A 566 15.11 9.19 1.42
N TYR A 567 14.62 8.08 0.86
CA TYR A 567 14.50 6.83 1.60
C TYR A 567 15.86 6.21 1.92
N PHE A 568 16.85 6.36 1.05
CA PHE A 568 18.22 5.96 1.35
C PHE A 568 18.77 6.75 2.56
N LYS A 569 18.59 8.07 2.55
CA LYS A 569 18.97 8.92 3.69
C LYS A 569 18.26 8.50 4.98
N LYS A 570 16.93 8.32 4.95
CA LYS A 570 16.13 7.86 6.10
C LYS A 570 16.62 6.52 6.64
N ALA A 571 16.87 5.55 5.76
CA ALA A 571 17.38 4.23 6.12
C ALA A 571 18.77 4.32 6.77
N MET A 572 19.69 5.06 6.16
CA MET A 572 21.05 5.24 6.71
C MET A 572 21.02 5.92 8.08
N LEU A 573 20.23 7.00 8.26
CA LEU A 573 20.08 7.63 9.58
C LEU A 573 19.52 6.65 10.62
N TYR A 574 18.52 5.85 10.26
CA TYR A 574 17.98 4.81 11.14
C TYR A 574 19.05 3.77 11.53
N TYR A 575 19.83 3.28 10.57
CA TYR A 575 20.89 2.31 10.84
C TYR A 575 22.08 2.90 11.62
N LYS A 576 22.32 4.22 11.52
CA LYS A 576 23.27 4.95 12.38
C LYS A 576 22.80 4.98 13.83
N GLU A 577 21.52 5.28 14.07
CA GLU A 577 20.90 5.27 15.42
C GLU A 577 20.93 3.86 16.05
N LEU A 578 20.72 2.83 15.24
CA LEU A 578 20.89 1.44 15.66
C LEU A 578 22.35 0.99 15.81
N LYS A 579 23.32 1.86 15.49
CA LYS A 579 24.76 1.58 15.54
C LYS A 579 25.20 0.43 14.65
N LEU A 580 24.57 0.22 13.49
CA LEU A 580 25.08 -0.74 12.50
C LEU A 580 26.35 -0.22 11.81
N TYR A 581 26.57 1.09 11.81
CA TYR A 581 27.80 1.69 11.30
C TYR A 581 28.14 2.96 12.08
N SER A 582 29.38 3.42 11.93
CA SER A 582 29.83 4.70 12.46
C SER A 582 30.72 5.41 11.43
N ILE A 583 30.75 6.74 11.48
CA ILE A 583 31.58 7.54 10.58
C ILE A 583 32.52 8.38 11.44
N ASN A 584 33.83 8.20 11.26
CA ASN A 584 34.84 9.02 11.93
C ASN A 584 35.08 10.31 11.11
N GLU A 585 34.37 11.38 11.48
CA GLU A 585 34.42 12.66 10.78
C GLU A 585 35.80 13.33 10.78
N THR A 586 36.59 13.10 11.82
CA THR A 586 37.89 13.75 12.03
C THR A 586 38.91 13.35 10.97
N ASN A 587 38.84 12.10 10.49
CA ASN A 587 39.79 11.52 9.54
C ASN A 587 39.22 11.39 8.11
N LEU A 588 38.08 12.01 7.83
CA LEU A 588 37.45 11.96 6.53
C LEU A 588 38.07 12.96 5.55
N HIS A 589 38.47 12.46 4.38
CA HIS A 589 38.85 13.31 3.25
C HIS A 589 37.69 14.25 2.88
N THR A 590 38.01 15.50 2.54
CA THR A 590 37.01 16.56 2.26
C THR A 590 35.98 16.13 1.23
N GLU A 591 36.40 15.47 0.15
CA GLU A 591 35.48 15.04 -0.91
C GLU A 591 34.50 13.94 -0.48
N ILE A 592 34.91 13.07 0.44
CA ILE A 592 34.02 12.06 1.02
C ILE A 592 33.09 12.71 2.02
N ARG A 593 33.61 13.63 2.86
CA ARG A 593 32.79 14.41 3.78
C ARG A 593 31.70 15.18 3.04
N ASP A 594 32.03 15.84 1.94
CA ASP A 594 31.08 16.60 1.12
C ASP A 594 30.03 15.68 0.48
N MET A 595 30.45 14.53 -0.06
CA MET A 595 29.54 13.52 -0.60
C MET A 595 28.55 13.04 0.48
N LEU A 596 29.04 12.67 1.67
CA LEU A 596 28.20 12.17 2.76
C LEU A 596 27.24 13.25 3.30
N ARG A 597 27.66 14.53 3.32
CA ARG A 597 26.80 15.68 3.63
C ARG A 597 25.72 15.90 2.57
N GLN A 598 26.07 15.79 1.29
CA GLN A 598 25.12 15.90 0.18
C GLN A 598 24.05 14.79 0.22
N ILE A 599 24.44 13.58 0.60
CA ILE A 599 23.52 12.45 0.81
C ILE A 599 22.73 12.63 2.13
N GLY A 600 23.23 13.44 3.06
CA GLY A 600 22.55 13.81 4.31
C GLY A 600 22.70 12.78 5.42
N ILE A 601 23.82 12.04 5.45
CA ILE A 601 24.13 11.00 6.46
C ILE A 601 25.23 11.42 7.44
N LEU A 602 25.84 12.58 7.21
CA LEU A 602 26.67 13.32 8.16
C LEU A 602 25.86 14.44 8.82
#